data_AF-A0AAU2MDU5-F1
#
_entry.id   AF-A0AAU2MDU5-F1
#
_cell.length_a   1.000
_cell.length_b   1.000
_cell.length_c   1.000
_cell.angle_alpha   90.00
_cell.angle_beta   90.00
_cell.angle_gamma   90.00
#
_symmetry.space_group_name_H-M   'P 1'
#
loop_
_entity.id
_entity.type
_entity.pdbx_description
1 polymer ?
#
loop_
_entity_poly.entity_id
_entity_poly.type
_entity_poly.pdbx_seq_one_letter_code
_entity_poly.pdbx_strand_id
1 'polypeptide(L)'
;MILTRGARVTGAVLCAALALIVAGWVVRDVRAADGIEHLWHYWAGYRDARMSLRPATSPYDVVLFVVYVAAAVASLRSSVAGATLVATGVLTLVVRLPGLWNIGEPRMDGRFADDIRTRALLCAFASLAAGIALVITAAAGRRAPHDSSEGVPARPGLGAGVISFLCLGTAGAVTIAWEIRQAVRIPSIYPDWFLGGDRIFQVLTDPPPGWFTAVLALLCLFAAASALFRAVHARPFGLIAAALLLGGGGVGVARSVHEDLLEHFADLPVEGMLTVATGFFEVFAGAVVLLALSLPGPAAPPPLPDPGYGQGYGYPRPDVFGPPPPSQPPPGW
;
A
#
# COMPACT_ATOMS: atom_id res chain seq x y z
N MET A 1 -9.36 2.11 -19.12
CA MET A 1 -10.64 2.36 -18.43
C MET A 1 -10.41 3.40 -17.34
N ILE A 2 -11.38 4.29 -17.16
CA ILE A 2 -11.39 5.35 -16.14
C ILE A 2 -12.65 5.20 -15.28
N LEU A 3 -12.72 5.88 -14.14
CA LEU A 3 -13.91 5.86 -13.28
C LEU A 3 -14.93 6.93 -13.68
N THR A 4 -16.22 6.61 -13.52
CA THR A 4 -17.31 7.60 -13.57
C THR A 4 -17.16 8.63 -12.43
N ARG A 5 -17.70 9.84 -12.62
CA ARG A 5 -17.67 10.88 -11.58
C ARG A 5 -18.30 10.41 -10.27
N GLY A 6 -19.41 9.68 -10.34
CA GLY A 6 -20.08 9.10 -9.16
C GLY A 6 -19.16 8.14 -8.41
N ALA A 7 -18.54 7.18 -9.11
CA ALA A 7 -17.63 6.22 -8.48
C ALA A 7 -16.39 6.89 -7.84
N ARG A 8 -15.89 7.99 -8.43
CA ARG A 8 -14.78 8.77 -7.87
C ARG A 8 -15.17 9.43 -6.55
N VAL A 9 -16.34 10.07 -6.50
CA VAL A 9 -16.85 10.72 -5.27
C VAL A 9 -17.14 9.68 -4.20
N THR A 10 -17.83 8.59 -4.53
CA THR A 10 -18.09 7.49 -3.59
C THR A 10 -16.79 6.91 -3.03
N GLY A 11 -15.81 6.64 -3.90
CA GLY A 11 -14.49 6.17 -3.48
C GLY A 11 -13.78 7.17 -2.54
N ALA A 12 -13.85 8.47 -2.83
CA ALA A 12 -13.29 9.51 -1.97
C ALA A 12 -13.93 9.53 -0.58
N VAL A 13 -15.28 9.44 -0.52
CA VAL A 13 -16.04 9.44 0.74
C VAL A 13 -15.71 8.19 1.57
N LEU A 14 -15.65 7.01 0.94
CA LEU A 14 -15.27 5.77 1.62
C LEU A 14 -13.83 5.84 2.18
N CYS A 15 -12.87 6.34 1.40
CA CYS A 15 -11.51 6.57 1.87
C CYS A 15 -11.45 7.60 3.01
N ALA A 16 -12.22 8.69 2.93
CA ALA A 16 -12.29 9.67 4.01
C ALA A 16 -12.89 9.08 5.29
N ALA A 17 -13.92 8.24 5.19
CA ALA A 17 -14.49 7.53 6.33
C ALA A 17 -13.47 6.61 7.00
N LEU A 18 -12.70 5.84 6.22
CA LEU A 18 -11.60 5.02 6.72
C LEU A 18 -10.52 5.85 7.42
N ALA A 19 -10.14 7.00 6.84
CA ALA A 19 -9.20 7.92 7.46
C ALA A 19 -9.72 8.47 8.78
N LEU A 20 -11.01 8.82 8.88
CA LEU A 20 -11.63 9.31 10.11
C LEU A 20 -11.67 8.24 11.21
N ILE A 21 -11.96 6.98 10.86
CA ILE A 21 -11.91 5.86 11.81
C ILE A 21 -10.51 5.77 12.42
N VAL A 22 -9.47 5.75 11.58
CA VAL A 22 -8.08 5.66 12.03
C VAL A 22 -7.67 6.89 12.84
N ALA A 23 -8.00 8.10 12.38
CA ALA A 23 -7.70 9.33 13.11
C ALA A 23 -8.35 9.36 14.49
N GLY A 24 -9.58 8.84 14.63
CA GLY A 24 -10.27 8.73 15.90
C GLY A 24 -9.49 7.88 16.92
N TRP A 25 -8.92 6.75 16.47
CA TRP A 25 -8.09 5.89 17.31
C TRP A 25 -6.74 6.52 17.66
N VAL A 26 -6.07 7.15 16.70
CA VAL A 26 -4.80 7.85 16.94
C VAL A 26 -5.00 9.02 17.92
N VAL A 27 -6.03 9.84 17.75
CA VAL A 27 -6.34 10.96 18.67
C VAL A 27 -6.64 10.45 20.08
N ARG A 28 -7.36 9.34 20.20
CA ARG A 28 -7.63 8.70 21.48
C ARG A 28 -6.33 8.27 22.15
N ASP A 29 -5.41 7.63 21.43
CA ASP A 29 -4.15 7.16 21.99
C ASP A 29 -3.19 8.31 22.32
N VAL A 30 -3.13 9.37 21.51
CA VAL A 30 -2.36 10.58 21.83
C VAL A 30 -2.84 11.20 23.14
N ARG A 31 -4.15 11.23 23.38
CA ARG A 31 -4.72 11.74 24.64
C ARG A 31 -4.44 10.79 25.81
N ALA A 32 -4.45 9.48 25.58
CA ALA A 32 -4.18 8.49 26.62
C ALA A 32 -2.69 8.41 26.98
N ALA A 33 -1.80 8.78 26.05
CA ALA A 33 -0.35 8.80 26.21
C ALA A 33 0.18 10.14 26.74
N ASP A 34 -0.69 11.11 27.06
CA ASP A 34 -0.31 12.48 27.45
C ASP A 34 0.59 13.19 26.41
N GLY A 35 0.42 12.87 25.12
CA GLY A 35 1.13 13.53 24.01
C GLY A 35 1.60 12.59 22.91
N ILE A 36 1.90 13.17 21.75
CA ILE A 36 2.37 12.42 20.57
C ILE A 36 3.79 11.87 20.75
N GLU A 37 4.64 12.56 21.51
CA GLU A 37 6.03 12.15 21.77
C GLU A 37 6.08 10.84 22.56
N HIS A 38 5.33 10.75 23.67
CA HIS A 38 5.22 9.53 24.46
C HIS A 38 4.64 8.36 23.66
N LEU A 39 3.62 8.64 22.83
CA LEU A 39 3.06 7.65 21.93
C LEU A 39 4.11 7.16 20.91
N TRP A 40 4.89 8.08 20.35
CA TRP A 40 5.97 7.77 19.43
C TRP A 40 7.07 6.92 20.08
N HIS A 41 7.53 7.26 21.28
CA HIS A 41 8.53 6.47 22.01
C HIS A 41 8.06 5.03 22.28
N TYR A 42 6.80 4.88 22.67
CA TYR A 42 6.21 3.56 22.87
C TYR A 42 6.09 2.77 21.57
N TRP A 43 5.64 3.41 20.50
CA TRP A 43 5.58 2.81 19.18
C TRP A 43 6.95 2.41 18.65
N ALA A 44 7.97 3.24 18.89
CA ALA A 44 9.37 2.95 18.63
C ALA A 44 9.89 1.82 19.51
N GLY A 45 9.17 1.42 20.56
CA GLY A 45 9.53 0.33 21.46
C GLY A 45 10.71 0.69 22.36
N TYR A 46 10.85 1.97 22.72
CA TYR A 46 11.87 2.40 23.68
C TYR A 46 11.58 1.74 25.03
N ARG A 47 12.63 1.24 25.70
CA ARG A 47 12.47 0.43 26.92
C ARG A 47 11.95 1.23 28.12
N ASP A 48 12.18 2.54 28.11
CA ASP A 48 11.75 3.50 29.13
C ASP A 48 10.32 4.01 28.91
N ALA A 49 9.75 3.83 27.71
CA ALA A 49 8.40 4.25 27.35
C ALA A 49 7.32 3.33 27.95
N ARG A 50 7.14 3.39 29.27
CA ARG A 50 6.03 2.72 29.97
C ARG A 50 4.82 3.65 30.04
N MET A 51 3.69 3.21 29.49
CA MET A 51 2.43 3.95 29.60
C MET A 51 1.49 3.35 30.66
N SER A 52 0.74 4.25 31.31
CA SER A 52 -0.34 3.91 32.24
C SER A 52 -1.54 3.30 31.50
N LEU A 53 -1.89 3.83 30.32
CA LEU A 53 -2.86 3.25 29.38
C LEU A 53 -2.15 2.66 28.18
N ARG A 54 -2.54 1.44 27.80
CA ARG A 54 -2.00 0.78 26.61
C ARG A 54 -2.64 1.38 25.35
N PRO A 55 -1.83 1.86 24.38
CA PRO A 55 -2.33 2.30 23.09
C PRO A 55 -3.10 1.19 22.38
N ALA A 56 -4.16 1.59 21.70
CA ALA A 56 -4.97 0.74 20.84
C ALA A 56 -4.43 0.66 19.40
N THR A 57 -3.50 1.54 19.02
CA THR A 57 -2.94 1.72 17.67
C THR A 57 -1.43 1.53 17.57
N SER A 58 -0.93 1.43 16.34
CA SER A 58 0.48 1.32 16.00
C SER A 58 0.94 2.38 14.98
N PRO A 59 2.25 2.46 14.68
CA PRO A 59 2.76 3.30 13.59
C PRO A 59 2.09 3.04 12.25
N TYR A 60 1.67 1.80 12.00
CA TYR A 60 1.02 1.45 10.75
C TYR A 60 -0.37 2.06 10.63
N ASP A 61 -1.06 2.39 11.73
CA ASP A 61 -2.30 3.16 11.68
C ASP A 61 -2.03 4.57 11.12
N VAL A 62 -0.93 5.22 11.47
CA VAL A 62 -0.55 6.52 10.86
C VAL A 62 -0.28 6.37 9.36
N VAL A 63 0.40 5.29 8.96
CA VAL A 63 0.62 5.00 7.53
C VAL A 63 -0.71 4.76 6.81
N LEU A 64 -1.63 3.98 7.40
CA LEU A 64 -2.96 3.72 6.84
C LEU A 64 -3.76 5.02 6.71
N PHE A 65 -3.70 5.91 7.70
CA PHE A 65 -4.32 7.23 7.60
C PHE A 65 -3.81 8.00 6.38
N VAL A 66 -2.49 8.05 6.18
CA VAL A 66 -1.89 8.72 5.00
C VAL A 66 -2.32 8.05 3.70
N VAL A 67 -2.33 6.71 3.65
CA VAL A 67 -2.80 5.94 2.48
C VAL A 67 -4.25 6.27 2.16
N TYR A 68 -5.13 6.32 3.16
CA TYR A 68 -6.55 6.64 2.97
C TYR A 68 -6.76 8.08 2.50
N VAL A 69 -6.05 9.05 3.06
CA VAL A 69 -6.10 10.44 2.59
C VAL A 69 -5.58 10.56 1.16
N ALA A 70 -4.44 9.93 0.85
CA ALA A 70 -3.87 9.93 -0.49
C ALA A 70 -4.80 9.26 -1.51
N ALA A 71 -5.45 8.16 -1.14
CA ALA A 71 -6.44 7.46 -1.96
C ALA A 71 -7.69 8.31 -2.20
N ALA A 72 -8.17 9.05 -1.19
CA ALA A 72 -9.28 9.98 -1.34
C ALA A 72 -8.95 11.13 -2.32
N VAL A 73 -7.72 11.67 -2.25
CA VAL A 73 -7.27 12.70 -3.21
C VAL A 73 -7.08 12.10 -4.60
N ALA A 74 -6.47 10.93 -4.70
CA ALA A 74 -6.22 10.24 -5.96
C ALA A 74 -7.53 9.83 -6.65
N SER A 75 -8.56 9.42 -5.91
CA SER A 75 -9.86 9.08 -6.49
C SER A 75 -10.49 10.28 -7.20
N LEU A 76 -10.33 11.49 -6.66
CA LEU A 76 -10.87 12.73 -7.21
C LEU A 76 -10.00 13.38 -8.29
N ARG A 77 -8.69 13.11 -8.31
CA ARG A 77 -7.73 13.84 -9.17
C ARG A 77 -6.96 12.99 -10.17
N SER A 78 -6.87 11.67 -9.96
CA SER A 78 -6.04 10.79 -10.78
C SER A 78 -6.84 9.98 -11.80
N SER A 79 -6.21 9.66 -12.93
CA SER A 79 -6.71 8.68 -13.90
C SER A 79 -6.59 7.25 -13.39
N VAL A 80 -5.66 7.00 -12.44
CA VAL A 80 -5.41 5.68 -11.82
C VAL A 80 -6.39 5.37 -10.67
N ALA A 81 -7.40 6.21 -10.46
CA ALA A 81 -8.35 6.12 -9.34
C ALA A 81 -8.91 4.71 -9.11
N GLY A 82 -9.31 3.99 -10.16
CA GLY A 82 -9.84 2.62 -10.03
C GLY A 82 -8.84 1.66 -9.38
N ALA A 83 -7.59 1.65 -9.83
CA ALA A 83 -6.56 0.79 -9.25
C ALA A 83 -6.18 1.24 -7.83
N THR A 84 -6.22 2.54 -7.54
CA THR A 84 -6.02 3.05 -6.18
C THR A 84 -7.11 2.59 -5.22
N LEU A 85 -8.38 2.66 -5.61
CA LEU A 85 -9.50 2.18 -4.79
C LEU A 85 -9.39 0.67 -4.54
N VAL A 86 -9.05 -0.13 -5.55
CA VAL A 86 -8.84 -1.58 -5.38
C VAL A 86 -7.68 -1.86 -4.43
N ALA A 87 -6.52 -1.23 -4.64
CA ALA A 87 -5.35 -1.46 -3.80
C ALA A 87 -5.60 -1.07 -2.34
N THR A 88 -6.27 0.07 -2.13
CA THR A 88 -6.67 0.54 -0.80
C THR A 88 -7.67 -0.41 -0.16
N GLY A 89 -8.72 -0.81 -0.89
CA GLY A 89 -9.73 -1.74 -0.39
C GLY A 89 -9.15 -3.10 -0.02
N VAL A 90 -8.30 -3.67 -0.88
CA VAL A 90 -7.60 -4.94 -0.60
C VAL A 90 -6.72 -4.82 0.64
N LEU A 91 -5.93 -3.75 0.77
CA LEU A 91 -5.12 -3.52 1.96
C LEU A 91 -5.99 -3.43 3.22
N THR A 92 -7.06 -2.63 3.19
CA THR A 92 -7.98 -2.49 4.32
C THR A 92 -8.58 -3.82 4.73
N LEU A 93 -9.04 -4.62 3.76
CA LEU A 93 -9.62 -5.93 4.03
C LEU A 93 -8.62 -6.83 4.72
N VAL A 94 -7.43 -6.97 4.13
CA VAL A 94 -6.42 -7.90 4.64
C VAL A 94 -5.90 -7.47 6.01
N VAL A 95 -5.72 -6.17 6.27
CA VAL A 95 -5.21 -5.68 7.57
C VAL A 95 -6.27 -5.69 8.66
N ARG A 96 -7.55 -5.47 8.34
CA ARG A 96 -8.63 -5.39 9.34
C ARG A 96 -9.37 -6.70 9.56
N LEU A 97 -9.26 -7.66 8.64
CA LEU A 97 -9.91 -8.97 8.74
C LEU A 97 -9.54 -9.71 10.04
N PRO A 98 -8.26 -9.75 10.49
CA PRO A 98 -7.91 -10.36 11.76
C PRO A 98 -8.55 -9.79 13.00
N GLY A 99 -9.03 -8.53 12.94
CA GLY A 99 -9.77 -7.93 14.04
C GLY A 99 -11.06 -8.68 14.40
N LEU A 100 -11.66 -9.40 13.45
CA LEU A 100 -12.91 -10.13 13.67
C LEU A 100 -12.78 -11.30 14.66
N TRP A 101 -11.64 -11.99 14.65
CA TRP A 101 -11.40 -13.07 15.60
C TRP A 101 -10.50 -12.63 16.75
N ASN A 102 -9.61 -11.65 16.59
CA ASN A 102 -8.66 -11.28 17.64
C ASN A 102 -9.21 -10.36 18.73
N ILE A 103 -10.11 -9.43 18.40
CA ILE A 103 -10.57 -8.42 19.38
C ILE A 103 -11.45 -9.09 20.46
N GLY A 104 -12.22 -10.12 20.06
CA GLY A 104 -13.13 -10.87 20.92
C GLY A 104 -12.48 -11.89 21.86
N GLU A 105 -11.18 -12.17 21.70
CA GLU A 105 -10.49 -13.19 22.51
C GLU A 105 -10.39 -12.81 24.00
N PRO A 106 -10.46 -13.79 24.94
CA PRO A 106 -10.39 -13.53 26.38
C PRO A 106 -9.13 -12.78 26.83
N ARG A 107 -8.00 -12.93 26.13
CA ARG A 107 -6.76 -12.17 26.40
C ARG A 107 -6.93 -10.66 26.29
N MET A 108 -7.92 -10.19 25.52
CA MET A 108 -8.22 -8.78 25.38
C MET A 108 -9.06 -8.26 26.55
N ASP A 109 -9.81 -9.12 27.26
CA ASP A 109 -10.63 -8.76 28.43
C ASP A 109 -9.77 -8.18 29.56
N GLY A 110 -8.57 -8.73 29.78
CA GLY A 110 -7.63 -8.25 30.78
C GLY A 110 -6.83 -7.00 30.38
N ARG A 111 -6.95 -6.54 29.11
CA ARG A 111 -6.10 -5.45 28.57
C ARG A 111 -6.91 -4.21 28.19
N PHE A 112 -8.15 -4.37 27.75
CA PHE A 112 -8.99 -3.29 27.27
C PHE A 112 -10.39 -3.44 27.84
N ALA A 113 -10.99 -2.33 28.27
CA ALA A 113 -12.37 -2.32 28.73
C ALA A 113 -13.33 -2.72 27.60
N ASP A 114 -14.47 -3.31 27.97
CA ASP A 114 -15.39 -3.94 27.04
C ASP A 114 -16.03 -2.94 26.05
N ASP A 115 -16.25 -1.70 26.50
CA ASP A 115 -16.75 -0.61 25.66
C ASP A 115 -15.76 -0.24 24.54
N ILE A 116 -14.46 -0.27 24.84
CA ILE A 116 -13.39 0.01 23.88
C ILE A 116 -13.31 -1.09 22.83
N ARG A 117 -13.38 -2.35 23.27
CA ARG A 117 -13.35 -3.52 22.38
C ARG A 117 -14.56 -3.56 21.47
N THR A 118 -15.74 -3.28 22.00
CA THR A 118 -16.99 -3.17 21.23
C THR A 118 -16.85 -2.10 20.14
N ARG A 119 -16.32 -0.92 20.48
CA ARG A 119 -16.05 0.13 19.49
C ARG A 119 -15.01 -0.31 18.45
N ALA A 120 -13.97 -1.04 18.85
CA ALA A 120 -12.95 -1.56 17.93
C ALA A 120 -13.53 -2.58 16.95
N LEU A 121 -14.38 -3.50 17.42
CA LEU A 121 -15.10 -4.46 16.58
C LEU A 121 -16.01 -3.74 15.58
N LEU A 122 -16.79 -2.75 16.02
CA LEU A 122 -17.64 -1.95 15.14
C LEU A 122 -16.80 -1.21 14.07
N CYS A 123 -15.66 -0.63 14.45
CA CYS A 123 -14.74 -0.01 13.52
C CYS A 123 -14.13 -1.01 12.54
N ALA A 124 -13.83 -2.24 12.97
CA ALA A 124 -13.33 -3.30 12.10
C ALA A 124 -14.39 -3.70 11.07
N PHE A 125 -15.64 -3.95 11.48
CA PHE A 125 -16.74 -4.23 10.56
C PHE A 125 -16.99 -3.07 9.58
N ALA A 126 -17.01 -1.83 10.06
CA ALA A 126 -17.17 -0.66 9.21
C ALA A 126 -16.01 -0.54 8.19
N SER A 127 -14.77 -0.80 8.63
CA SER A 127 -13.60 -0.77 7.76
C SER A 127 -13.63 -1.87 6.70
N LEU A 128 -14.06 -3.08 7.06
CA LEU A 128 -14.24 -4.18 6.13
C LEU A 128 -15.34 -3.89 5.11
N ALA A 129 -16.50 -3.40 5.56
CA ALA A 129 -17.57 -2.99 4.67
C ALA A 129 -17.13 -1.89 3.69
N ALA A 130 -16.39 -0.89 4.18
CA ALA A 130 -15.80 0.15 3.33
C ALA A 130 -14.77 -0.42 2.34
N GLY A 131 -13.92 -1.36 2.77
CA GLY A 131 -12.95 -2.05 1.91
C GLY A 131 -13.62 -2.81 0.77
N ILE A 132 -14.68 -3.57 1.05
CA ILE A 132 -15.50 -4.25 0.04
C ILE A 132 -16.13 -3.21 -0.90
N ALA A 133 -16.74 -2.16 -0.34
CA ALA A 133 -17.39 -1.12 -1.12
C ALA A 133 -16.42 -0.38 -2.06
N LEU A 134 -15.16 -0.18 -1.66
CA LEU A 134 -14.11 0.40 -2.51
C LEU A 134 -13.84 -0.48 -3.75
N VAL A 135 -13.70 -1.80 -3.55
CA VAL A 135 -13.47 -2.76 -4.64
C VAL A 135 -14.67 -2.81 -5.58
N ILE A 136 -15.90 -2.87 -5.04
CA ILE A 136 -17.14 -2.85 -5.82
C ILE A 136 -17.27 -1.54 -6.61
N THR A 137 -17.03 -0.40 -5.96
CA THR A 137 -17.08 0.93 -6.59
C THR A 137 -16.09 1.03 -7.74
N ALA A 138 -14.88 0.50 -7.56
CA ALA A 138 -13.86 0.47 -8.60
C ALA A 138 -14.24 -0.43 -9.77
N ALA A 139 -14.91 -1.57 -9.53
CA ALA A 139 -15.32 -2.52 -10.55
C ALA A 139 -16.56 -2.06 -11.34
N ALA A 140 -17.60 -1.60 -10.63
CA ALA A 140 -18.86 -1.13 -11.20
C ALA A 140 -18.73 0.26 -11.85
N GLY A 141 -17.81 1.09 -11.36
CA GLY A 141 -17.59 2.45 -11.84
C GLY A 141 -16.75 2.56 -13.11
N ARG A 142 -16.30 1.46 -13.71
CA ARG A 142 -15.42 1.47 -14.89
C ARG A 142 -16.18 1.95 -16.14
N ARG A 143 -15.58 2.91 -16.85
CA ARG A 143 -16.02 3.31 -18.19
C ARG A 143 -14.84 3.40 -19.17
N ALA A 144 -15.14 3.30 -20.47
CA ALA A 144 -14.20 3.65 -21.51
C ALA A 144 -13.98 5.18 -21.55
N PRO A 145 -12.76 5.65 -21.89
CA PRO A 145 -12.54 7.04 -22.22
C PRO A 145 -13.45 7.44 -23.39
N HIS A 146 -14.03 8.64 -23.35
CA HIS A 146 -14.89 9.14 -24.42
C HIS A 146 -14.06 9.70 -25.58
N ASP A 147 -13.02 10.49 -25.25
CA ASP A 147 -12.16 11.18 -26.22
C ASP A 147 -10.68 11.03 -25.85
N SER A 148 -9.80 11.31 -26.82
CA SER A 148 -8.33 11.26 -26.65
C SER A 148 -7.78 12.31 -25.66
N SER A 149 -8.57 13.34 -25.33
CA SER A 149 -8.26 14.32 -24.28
C SER A 149 -8.45 13.77 -22.86
N GLU A 150 -9.17 12.66 -22.68
CA GLU A 150 -9.31 12.00 -21.38
C GLU A 150 -8.06 11.17 -21.07
N GLY A 151 -7.24 11.63 -20.12
CA GLY A 151 -5.98 10.99 -19.75
C GLY A 151 -6.16 9.53 -19.31
N VAL A 152 -5.53 8.61 -20.05
CA VAL A 152 -5.45 7.18 -19.70
C VAL A 152 -4.37 6.97 -18.62
N PRO A 153 -4.54 6.01 -17.70
CA PRO A 153 -3.51 5.67 -16.73
C PRO A 153 -2.13 5.42 -17.36
N ALA A 154 -1.14 6.23 -16.99
CA ALA A 154 0.24 6.05 -17.43
C ALA A 154 0.85 4.80 -16.78
N ARG A 155 1.66 4.07 -17.56
CA ARG A 155 2.45 2.94 -17.07
C ARG A 155 3.76 3.43 -16.45
N PRO A 156 4.34 2.72 -15.48
CA PRO A 156 5.68 3.02 -15.00
C PRO A 156 6.69 3.09 -16.16
N GLY A 157 7.65 4.03 -16.07
CA GLY A 157 8.81 4.05 -16.96
C GLY A 157 9.69 2.81 -16.75
N LEU A 158 10.54 2.47 -17.73
CA LEU A 158 11.40 1.28 -17.64
C LEU A 158 12.30 1.30 -16.40
N GLY A 159 13.00 2.42 -16.17
CA GLY A 159 13.88 2.58 -15.00
C GLY A 159 13.11 2.49 -13.67
N ALA A 160 11.96 3.17 -13.58
CA ALA A 160 11.10 3.10 -12.39
C ALA A 160 10.61 1.67 -12.11
N GLY A 161 10.23 0.94 -13.16
CA GLY A 161 9.81 -0.47 -13.08
C GLY A 161 10.91 -1.38 -12.54
N VAL A 162 12.13 -1.26 -13.08
CA VAL A 162 13.30 -2.06 -12.64
C VAL A 162 13.70 -1.72 -11.22
N ILE A 163 13.80 -0.44 -10.88
CA ILE A 163 14.15 0.01 -9.51
C ILE A 163 13.12 -0.51 -8.51
N SER A 164 11.83 -0.37 -8.82
CA SER A 164 10.76 -0.86 -7.94
C SER A 164 10.76 -2.38 -7.82
N PHE A 165 11.04 -3.11 -8.91
CA PHE A 165 11.20 -4.57 -8.86
C PHE A 165 12.35 -4.97 -7.93
N LEU A 166 13.52 -4.34 -8.06
CA LEU A 166 14.68 -4.67 -7.22
C LEU A 166 14.44 -4.31 -5.75
N CYS A 167 13.99 -3.08 -5.47
CA CYS A 167 13.77 -2.63 -4.09
C CYS A 167 12.64 -3.41 -3.40
N LEU A 168 11.46 -3.50 -4.01
CA LEU A 168 10.32 -4.20 -3.39
C LEU A 168 10.51 -5.72 -3.42
N GLY A 169 11.12 -6.27 -4.47
CA GLY A 169 11.43 -7.70 -4.54
C GLY A 169 12.41 -8.12 -3.46
N THR A 170 13.46 -7.34 -3.23
CA THR A 170 14.43 -7.58 -2.17
C THR A 170 13.79 -7.39 -0.78
N ALA A 171 13.00 -6.34 -0.58
CA ALA A 171 12.26 -6.15 0.68
C ALA A 171 11.32 -7.31 0.98
N GLY A 172 10.52 -7.74 0.02
CA GLY A 172 9.64 -8.91 0.18
C GLY A 172 10.43 -10.19 0.51
N ALA A 173 11.56 -10.42 -0.15
CA ALA A 173 12.42 -11.57 0.14
C ALA A 173 13.04 -11.53 1.54
N VAL A 174 13.50 -10.35 1.99
CA VAL A 174 14.05 -10.15 3.34
C VAL A 174 12.96 -10.36 4.40
N THR A 175 11.76 -9.81 4.20
CA THR A 175 10.63 -10.02 5.11
C THR A 175 10.26 -11.51 5.21
N ILE A 176 10.25 -12.24 4.08
CA ILE A 176 10.02 -13.70 4.09
C ILE A 176 11.12 -14.44 4.83
N ALA A 177 12.38 -14.07 4.64
CA ALA A 177 13.50 -14.69 5.35
C ALA A 177 13.36 -14.51 6.87
N TRP A 178 12.95 -13.32 7.33
CA TRP A 178 12.64 -13.07 8.73
C TRP A 178 11.47 -13.93 9.24
N GLU A 179 10.39 -14.06 8.49
CA GLU A 179 9.26 -14.91 8.89
C GLU A 179 9.63 -16.41 8.97
N ILE A 180 10.37 -16.92 7.98
CA ILE A 180 10.90 -18.30 8.02
C ILE A 180 11.80 -18.48 9.25
N ARG A 181 12.65 -17.49 9.54
CA ARG A 181 13.51 -17.50 10.72
C ARG A 181 12.69 -17.54 12.01
N GLN A 182 11.62 -16.76 12.14
CA GLN A 182 10.73 -16.81 13.30
C GLN A 182 10.06 -18.18 13.44
N ALA A 183 9.54 -18.74 12.35
CA ALA A 183 8.91 -20.06 12.34
C ALA A 183 9.85 -21.16 12.85
N VAL A 184 11.12 -21.11 12.45
CA VAL A 184 12.15 -22.07 12.88
C VAL A 184 12.62 -21.82 14.32
N ARG A 185 12.75 -20.55 14.73
CA ARG A 185 13.30 -20.19 16.05
C ARG A 185 12.32 -20.46 17.19
N ILE A 186 11.04 -20.19 16.96
CA ILE A 186 9.99 -20.26 18.00
C ILE A 186 8.75 -21.04 17.52
N PRO A 187 8.90 -22.33 17.14
CA PRO A 187 7.82 -23.10 16.50
C PRO A 187 6.58 -23.27 17.37
N SER A 188 6.72 -23.25 18.70
CA SER A 188 5.60 -23.36 19.65
C SER A 188 4.79 -22.07 19.84
N ILE A 189 5.31 -20.93 19.39
CA ILE A 189 4.67 -19.60 19.48
C ILE A 189 4.23 -19.12 18.09
N TYR A 190 4.85 -19.63 17.03
CA TYR A 190 4.59 -19.18 15.66
C TYR A 190 3.10 -19.25 15.20
N PRO A 191 2.29 -20.26 15.59
CA PRO A 191 0.85 -20.23 15.29
C PRO A 191 0.15 -18.99 15.87
N ASP A 192 0.44 -18.65 17.13
CA ASP A 192 -0.10 -17.47 17.80
C ASP A 192 0.44 -16.17 17.20
N TRP A 193 1.70 -16.18 16.74
CA TRP A 193 2.32 -15.05 16.01
C TRP A 193 1.57 -14.74 14.70
N PHE A 194 1.14 -15.78 13.99
CA PHE A 194 0.52 -15.65 12.67
C PHE A 194 -1.00 -15.44 12.73
N LEU A 195 -1.72 -16.25 13.49
CA LEU A 195 -3.18 -16.18 13.57
C LEU A 195 -3.67 -15.25 14.68
N GLY A 196 -2.78 -14.91 15.61
CA GLY A 196 -3.15 -14.32 16.89
C GLY A 196 -3.32 -15.39 17.96
N GLY A 197 -2.98 -15.05 19.20
CA GLY A 197 -3.10 -15.95 20.34
C GLY A 197 -2.63 -15.31 21.65
N ASP A 198 -2.73 -16.06 22.74
CA ASP A 198 -2.49 -15.57 24.11
C ASP A 198 -1.01 -15.27 24.39
N ARG A 199 -0.10 -15.92 23.64
CA ARG A 199 1.35 -15.85 23.87
C ARG A 199 2.02 -14.65 23.22
N ILE A 200 1.29 -13.84 22.45
CA ILE A 200 1.84 -12.67 21.76
C ILE A 200 1.27 -11.36 22.29
N PHE A 201 2.11 -10.33 22.25
CA PHE A 201 1.68 -8.96 22.45
C PHE A 201 1.10 -8.43 21.14
N GLN A 202 -0.12 -7.89 21.20
CA GLN A 202 -0.81 -7.32 20.05
C GLN A 202 -1.60 -6.11 20.51
N VAL A 203 -1.57 -5.08 19.68
CA VAL A 203 -2.29 -3.83 19.88
C VAL A 203 -3.70 -3.98 19.30
N LEU A 204 -4.69 -3.28 19.87
CA LEU A 204 -6.11 -3.60 19.67
C LEU A 204 -6.58 -3.54 18.21
N THR A 205 -6.11 -2.55 17.44
CA THR A 205 -6.52 -2.36 16.04
C THR A 205 -5.63 -3.06 15.02
N ASP A 206 -4.47 -3.55 15.46
CA ASP A 206 -3.49 -4.19 14.59
C ASP A 206 -3.86 -5.65 14.29
N PRO A 207 -3.51 -6.15 13.09
CA PRO A 207 -3.48 -7.59 12.85
C PRO A 207 -2.35 -8.27 13.65
N PRO A 208 -2.38 -9.62 13.77
CA PRO A 208 -1.24 -10.38 14.30
C PRO A 208 0.05 -10.03 13.55
N PRO A 209 1.21 -9.98 14.24
CA PRO A 209 2.47 -9.57 13.62
C PRO A 209 2.86 -10.43 12.41
N GLY A 210 2.76 -11.75 12.51
CA GLY A 210 3.10 -12.67 11.41
C GLY A 210 2.14 -12.58 10.22
N TRP A 211 0.87 -12.27 10.48
CA TRP A 211 -0.09 -11.97 9.42
C TRP A 211 0.34 -10.71 8.67
N PHE A 212 0.64 -9.64 9.41
CA PHE A 212 1.01 -8.36 8.81
C PHE A 212 2.28 -8.45 7.95
N THR A 213 3.32 -9.11 8.46
CA THR A 213 4.60 -9.29 7.75
C THR A 213 4.43 -10.13 6.49
N ALA A 214 3.63 -11.20 6.55
CA ALA A 214 3.30 -11.99 5.36
C ALA A 214 2.54 -11.16 4.32
N VAL A 215 1.59 -10.34 4.75
CA VAL A 215 0.83 -9.44 3.87
C VAL A 215 1.75 -8.39 3.23
N LEU A 216 2.64 -7.79 4.02
CA LEU A 216 3.63 -6.84 3.52
C LEU A 216 4.57 -7.48 2.50
N ALA A 217 5.05 -8.70 2.78
CA ALA A 217 5.89 -9.45 1.86
C ALA A 217 5.17 -9.75 0.54
N LEU A 218 3.94 -10.28 0.60
CA LEU A 218 3.13 -10.57 -0.58
C LEU A 218 2.81 -9.31 -1.38
N LEU A 219 2.50 -8.21 -0.69
CA LEU A 219 2.26 -6.91 -1.31
C LEU A 219 3.52 -6.39 -2.03
N CYS A 220 4.69 -6.50 -1.40
CA CYS A 220 5.97 -6.10 -1.99
C CYS A 220 6.29 -6.94 -3.23
N LEU A 221 6.16 -8.27 -3.15
CA LEU A 221 6.42 -9.17 -4.29
C LEU A 221 5.42 -8.94 -5.43
N PHE A 222 4.14 -8.77 -5.12
CA PHE A 222 3.12 -8.47 -6.11
C PHE A 222 3.41 -7.14 -6.81
N ALA A 223 3.70 -6.08 -6.04
CA ALA A 223 4.05 -4.78 -6.60
C ALA A 223 5.35 -4.81 -7.41
N ALA A 224 6.36 -5.58 -6.97
CA ALA A 224 7.61 -5.79 -7.69
C ALA A 224 7.36 -6.45 -9.06
N ALA A 225 6.63 -7.56 -9.08
CA ALA A 225 6.28 -8.26 -10.32
C ALA A 225 5.44 -7.36 -11.25
N SER A 226 4.42 -6.69 -10.71
CA SER A 226 3.61 -5.74 -11.48
C SER A 226 4.45 -4.58 -12.05
N ALA A 227 5.45 -4.08 -11.31
CA ALA A 227 6.36 -3.03 -11.76
C ALA A 227 7.28 -3.52 -12.89
N LEU A 228 7.81 -4.75 -12.78
CA LEU A 228 8.62 -5.39 -13.82
C LEU A 228 7.83 -5.52 -15.14
N PHE A 229 6.57 -5.94 -15.06
CA PHE A 229 5.67 -6.01 -16.22
C PHE A 229 5.02 -4.67 -16.58
N ARG A 230 5.39 -3.58 -15.89
CA ARG A 230 4.91 -2.21 -16.13
C ARG A 230 3.38 -2.11 -16.13
N ALA A 231 2.73 -2.88 -15.26
CA ALA A 231 1.29 -2.89 -15.12
C ALA A 231 0.82 -1.54 -14.54
N VAL A 232 -0.36 -1.09 -14.97
CA VAL A 232 -0.96 0.19 -14.50
C VAL A 232 -1.17 0.19 -12.98
N HIS A 233 -1.53 -0.96 -12.41
CA HIS A 233 -1.76 -1.11 -10.97
C HIS A 233 -0.46 -1.20 -10.16
N ALA A 234 0.72 -1.30 -10.79
CA ALA A 234 1.99 -1.34 -10.06
C ALA A 234 2.20 -0.07 -9.21
N ARG A 235 1.74 1.08 -9.71
CA ARG A 235 1.89 2.37 -9.01
C ARG A 235 1.15 2.41 -7.67
N PRO A 236 -0.19 2.22 -7.58
CA PRO A 236 -0.88 2.27 -6.30
C PRO A 236 -0.41 1.20 -5.32
N PHE A 237 -0.23 -0.06 -5.76
CA PHE A 237 0.26 -1.12 -4.87
C PHE A 237 1.71 -0.87 -4.40
N GLY A 238 2.59 -0.41 -5.29
CA GLY A 238 3.98 -0.09 -4.93
C GLY A 238 4.11 1.11 -4.00
N LEU A 239 3.29 2.16 -4.18
CA LEU A 239 3.28 3.31 -3.27
C LEU A 239 2.78 2.94 -1.87
N ILE A 240 1.77 2.06 -1.77
CA ILE A 240 1.29 1.53 -0.50
C ILE A 240 2.39 0.69 0.17
N ALA A 241 3.00 -0.24 -0.58
CA ALA A 241 4.10 -1.08 -0.07
C ALA A 241 5.24 -0.22 0.47
N ALA A 242 5.66 0.78 -0.30
CA ALA A 242 6.73 1.70 0.06
C ALA A 242 6.40 2.53 1.31
N ALA A 243 5.15 2.98 1.47
CA ALA A 243 4.71 3.70 2.66
C ALA A 243 4.75 2.80 3.92
N LEU A 244 4.37 1.53 3.80
CA LEU A 244 4.45 0.56 4.90
C LEU A 244 5.91 0.25 5.27
N LEU A 245 6.79 0.05 4.28
CA LEU A 245 8.22 -0.12 4.51
C LEU A 245 8.85 1.09 5.22
N LEU A 246 8.47 2.31 4.82
CA LEU A 246 8.91 3.53 5.51
C LEU A 246 8.42 3.60 6.95
N GLY A 247 7.18 3.20 7.22
CA GLY A 247 6.63 3.14 8.57
C GLY A 247 7.40 2.15 9.46
N GLY A 248 7.56 0.91 9.00
CA GLY A 248 8.26 -0.15 9.74
C GLY A 248 9.75 0.16 9.92
N GLY A 249 10.44 0.46 8.82
CA GLY A 249 11.85 0.80 8.83
C GLY A 249 12.14 2.07 9.64
N GLY A 250 11.29 3.09 9.55
CA GLY A 250 11.45 4.34 10.31
C GLY A 250 11.40 4.14 11.83
N VAL A 251 10.47 3.30 12.29
CA VAL A 251 10.36 2.87 13.70
C VAL A 251 11.60 2.07 14.11
N GLY A 252 12.08 1.16 13.25
CA GLY A 252 13.30 0.39 13.49
C GLY A 252 14.57 1.25 13.57
N VAL A 253 14.70 2.25 12.68
CA VAL A 253 15.81 3.21 12.69
C VAL A 253 15.75 4.10 13.93
N ALA A 254 14.57 4.61 14.28
CA ALA A 254 14.39 5.41 15.49
C ALA A 254 14.83 4.65 16.74
N ARG A 255 14.40 3.38 16.89
CA ARG A 255 14.87 2.49 17.95
C ARG A 255 16.38 2.28 17.93
N SER A 256 16.96 2.06 16.75
CA SER A 256 18.39 1.80 16.61
C SER A 256 19.25 2.99 17.01
N VAL A 257 18.77 4.20 16.72
CA VAL A 257 19.40 5.46 17.14
C VAL A 257 19.24 5.67 18.64
N HIS A 258 18.05 5.42 19.19
CA HIS A 258 17.79 5.64 20.62
C HIS A 258 18.55 4.69 21.55
N GLU A 259 18.73 3.43 21.14
CA GLU A 259 19.43 2.42 21.95
C GLU A 259 20.94 2.35 21.60
N ASP A 260 21.50 3.37 20.94
CA ASP A 260 22.91 3.48 20.55
C ASP A 260 23.47 2.23 19.81
N LEU A 261 22.61 1.56 19.05
CA LEU A 261 22.95 0.31 18.36
C LEU A 261 23.94 0.52 17.20
N LEU A 262 24.02 1.76 16.70
CA LEU A 262 24.96 2.13 15.63
C LEU A 262 26.39 2.26 16.15
N GLU A 263 26.56 2.78 17.37
CA GLU A 263 27.88 2.93 17.99
C GLU A 263 28.48 1.55 18.33
N HIS A 264 27.63 0.62 18.73
CA HIS A 264 27.99 -0.75 19.10
C HIS A 264 27.68 -1.77 18.01
N PHE A 265 27.53 -1.33 16.75
CA PHE A 265 27.01 -2.19 15.68
C PHE A 265 27.86 -3.45 15.48
N ALA A 266 29.19 -3.32 15.59
CA ALA A 266 30.12 -4.44 15.45
C ALA A 266 30.07 -5.44 16.62
N ASP A 267 29.57 -5.01 17.78
CA ASP A 267 29.46 -5.84 18.99
C ASP A 267 28.12 -6.57 19.07
N LEU A 268 27.16 -6.23 18.20
CA LEU A 268 25.86 -6.90 18.15
C LEU A 268 26.00 -8.35 17.68
N PRO A 269 25.16 -9.27 18.18
CA PRO A 269 25.01 -10.57 17.54
C PRO A 269 24.55 -10.38 16.08
N VAL A 270 24.90 -11.32 15.20
CA VAL A 270 24.58 -11.25 13.76
C VAL A 270 23.11 -10.93 13.50
N GLU A 271 22.20 -11.49 14.29
CA GLU A 271 20.76 -11.20 14.18
C GLU A 271 20.42 -9.74 14.50
N GLY A 272 21.10 -9.14 15.49
CA GLY A 272 20.99 -7.72 15.80
C GLY A 272 21.51 -6.83 14.67
N MET A 273 22.68 -7.17 14.11
CA MET A 273 23.23 -6.46 12.93
C MET A 273 22.25 -6.50 11.75
N LEU A 274 21.69 -7.67 11.45
CA LEU A 274 20.71 -7.84 10.37
C LEU A 274 19.40 -7.10 10.65
N THR A 275 18.95 -7.04 11.92
CA THR A 275 17.74 -6.30 12.29
C THR A 275 17.91 -4.81 12.03
N VAL A 276 19.02 -4.23 12.48
CA VAL A 276 19.36 -2.82 12.24
C VAL A 276 19.48 -2.57 10.73
N ALA A 277 20.27 -3.38 10.02
CA ALA A 277 20.46 -3.24 8.57
C ALA A 277 19.14 -3.35 7.78
N THR A 278 18.23 -4.24 8.20
CA THR A 278 16.89 -4.37 7.59
C THR A 278 16.09 -3.09 7.76
N GLY A 279 16.06 -2.49 8.95
CA GLY A 279 15.33 -1.23 9.17
C GLY A 279 15.81 -0.09 8.26
N PHE A 280 17.14 0.09 8.13
CA PHE A 280 17.72 1.07 7.20
C PHE A 280 17.41 0.75 5.74
N PHE A 281 17.50 -0.53 5.36
CA PHE A 281 17.18 -0.98 4.01
C PHE A 281 15.71 -0.73 3.66
N GLU A 282 14.77 -0.99 4.57
CA GLU A 282 13.34 -0.73 4.37
C GLU A 282 13.05 0.76 4.16
N VAL A 283 13.67 1.64 4.95
CA VAL A 283 13.57 3.10 4.76
C VAL A 283 14.10 3.51 3.40
N PHE A 284 15.30 3.03 3.03
CA PHE A 284 15.91 3.32 1.75
C PHE A 284 15.07 2.83 0.58
N ALA A 285 14.66 1.56 0.60
CA ALA A 285 13.83 0.94 -0.43
C ALA A 285 12.48 1.65 -0.56
N GLY A 286 11.81 1.93 0.56
CA GLY A 286 10.55 2.67 0.58
C GLY A 286 10.69 4.08 0.00
N ALA A 287 11.70 4.84 0.40
CA ALA A 287 11.95 6.18 -0.14
C ALA A 287 12.23 6.16 -1.66
N VAL A 288 13.10 5.26 -2.11
CA VAL A 288 13.45 5.09 -3.52
C VAL A 288 12.23 4.71 -4.36
N VAL A 289 11.39 3.78 -3.87
CA VAL A 289 10.18 3.36 -4.58
C VAL A 289 9.14 4.47 -4.61
N LEU A 290 8.94 5.21 -3.51
CA LEU A 290 8.06 6.38 -3.50
C LEU A 290 8.48 7.38 -4.56
N LEU A 291 9.78 7.72 -4.63
CA LEU A 291 10.31 8.65 -5.62
C LEU A 291 10.12 8.09 -7.04
N ALA A 292 10.54 6.86 -7.30
CA ALA A 292 10.48 6.23 -8.62
C ALA A 292 9.05 6.12 -9.17
N LEU A 293 8.07 5.80 -8.32
CA LEU A 293 6.67 5.63 -8.70
C LEU A 293 5.84 6.92 -8.56
N SER A 294 6.35 7.97 -7.91
CA SER A 294 5.69 9.28 -7.86
C SER A 294 5.76 10.02 -9.20
N LEU A 295 6.78 9.76 -10.02
CA LEU A 295 6.97 10.42 -11.30
C LEU A 295 6.09 9.78 -12.40
N PRO A 296 5.38 10.57 -13.22
CA PRO A 296 4.65 10.04 -14.37
C PRO A 296 5.61 9.35 -15.35
N GLY A 297 5.26 8.14 -15.78
CA GLY A 297 5.94 7.50 -16.89
C GLY A 297 5.65 8.20 -18.22
N PRO A 298 6.40 7.88 -19.29
CA PRO A 298 6.17 8.45 -20.62
C PRO A 298 4.71 8.28 -21.04
N ALA A 299 4.13 9.32 -21.66
CA ALA A 299 2.81 9.22 -22.24
C ALA A 299 2.78 8.04 -23.23
N ALA A 300 1.74 7.22 -23.16
CA ALA A 300 1.54 6.20 -24.18
C ALA A 300 1.40 6.90 -25.54
N PRO A 301 2.06 6.42 -26.61
CA PRO A 301 1.82 6.94 -27.94
C PRO A 301 0.31 6.83 -28.25
N PRO A 302 -0.26 7.80 -28.99
CA PRO A 302 -1.67 7.75 -29.36
C PRO A 302 -1.96 6.39 -30.03
N PRO A 303 -3.11 5.76 -29.73
CA PRO A 303 -3.49 4.54 -30.43
C PRO A 303 -3.45 4.80 -31.93
N LEU A 304 -2.81 3.91 -32.68
CA LEU A 304 -2.88 3.93 -34.15
C LEU A 304 -4.36 3.95 -34.55
N PRO A 305 -4.75 4.74 -35.56
CA PRO A 305 -6.11 4.72 -36.07
C PRO A 305 -6.51 3.27 -36.31
N ASP A 306 -7.65 2.86 -35.75
CA ASP A 306 -8.24 1.57 -36.04
C ASP A 306 -8.31 1.42 -37.56
N PRO A 307 -8.00 0.26 -38.17
CA PRO A 307 -8.25 0.03 -39.59
C PRO A 307 -9.77 -0.03 -39.77
N GLY A 308 -10.41 1.12 -39.77
CA GLY A 308 -11.81 1.26 -40.08
C GLY A 308 -12.03 0.72 -41.48
N TYR A 309 -12.94 -0.25 -41.61
CA TYR A 309 -13.60 -0.54 -42.86
C TYR A 309 -14.41 0.71 -43.26
N GLY A 310 -13.75 1.61 -43.98
CA GLY A 310 -14.32 2.88 -44.42
C GLY A 310 -13.46 3.44 -45.54
N GLN A 311 -13.98 3.35 -46.76
CA GLN A 311 -13.35 3.80 -47.99
C GLN A 311 -12.92 5.27 -47.94
N GLY A 312 -11.80 5.57 -48.61
CA GLY A 312 -11.53 6.89 -49.17
C GLY A 312 -10.43 7.68 -48.46
N TYR A 313 -9.33 7.90 -49.19
CA TYR A 313 -8.17 8.73 -48.85
C TYR A 313 -7.24 8.18 -47.76
N GLY A 314 -6.46 7.16 -48.14
CA GLY A 314 -5.31 6.72 -47.37
C GLY A 314 -4.21 7.78 -47.34
N TYR A 315 -3.78 8.15 -46.14
CA TYR A 315 -2.47 8.78 -45.93
C TYR A 315 -1.35 7.80 -46.33
N PRO A 316 -0.29 8.25 -47.01
CA PRO A 316 0.79 7.37 -47.43
C PRO A 316 1.50 6.78 -46.21
N ARG A 317 1.65 5.45 -46.20
CA ARG A 317 2.55 4.74 -45.28
C ARG A 317 4.00 5.08 -45.67
N PRO A 318 4.91 5.33 -44.71
CA PRO A 318 6.29 5.72 -45.02
C PRO A 318 7.12 4.72 -45.85
N ASP A 319 6.67 3.46 -45.99
CA ASP A 319 7.51 2.39 -46.56
C ASP A 319 6.85 1.62 -47.72
N VAL A 320 5.80 2.18 -48.34
CA VAL A 320 5.11 1.55 -49.48
C VAL A 320 5.18 2.48 -50.68
N PHE A 321 6.17 2.26 -51.56
CA PHE A 321 6.18 2.83 -52.90
C PHE A 321 5.04 2.20 -53.71
N GLY A 322 3.88 2.86 -53.73
CA GLY A 322 2.82 2.56 -54.68
C GLY A 322 3.27 2.90 -56.11
N PRO A 323 2.68 2.26 -57.14
CA PRO A 323 2.94 2.62 -58.52
C PRO A 323 2.64 4.11 -58.75
N PRO A 324 3.43 4.82 -59.59
CA PRO A 324 3.25 6.24 -59.81
C PRO A 324 1.82 6.55 -60.29
N PRO A 325 1.21 7.65 -59.82
CA PRO A 325 -0.12 8.03 -60.26
C PRO A 325 -0.15 8.22 -61.78
N PRO A 326 -1.24 7.83 -62.46
CA PRO A 326 -1.37 7.99 -63.90
C PRO A 326 -1.20 9.45 -64.28
N SER A 327 -0.36 9.70 -65.29
CA SER A 327 0.06 11.03 -65.73
C SER A 327 -1.03 11.86 -66.42
N GLN A 328 -2.26 11.36 -66.48
CA GLN A 328 -3.39 12.07 -67.07
C GLN A 328 -4.65 11.88 -66.22
N PRO A 329 -5.30 12.97 -65.78
CA PRO A 329 -6.64 12.88 -65.25
C PRO A 329 -7.61 12.38 -66.35
N PRO A 330 -8.65 11.59 -65.99
CA PRO A 330 -9.65 11.14 -66.94
C PRO A 330 -10.38 12.34 -67.58
N PRO A 331 -10.74 12.28 -68.88
CA PRO A 331 -11.42 13.38 -69.54
C PRO A 331 -12.77 13.69 -68.85
N GLY A 332 -12.94 14.93 -68.37
CA GLY A 332 -14.22 15.43 -67.83
C GLY A 332 -14.26 15.82 -66.35
N TRP A 333 -13.11 16.00 -65.69
CA TRP A 333 -13.01 16.74 -64.42
C TRP A 333 -12.73 18.22 -64.67
#